data_AF-A0A5J4PRZ9-F1
#
_entry.id   AF-A0A5J4PRZ9-F1
#
_cell.length_a   1.000
_cell.length_b   1.000
_cell.length_c   1.000
_cell.angle_alpha   90.00
_cell.angle_beta   90.00
_cell.angle_gamma   90.00
#
_symmetry.space_group_name_H-M   'P 1'
#
loop_
_entity.id
_entity.type
_entity.pdbx_description
1 polymer ?
#
loop_
_entity_poly.entity_id
_entity_poly.type
_entity_poly.pdbx_seq_one_letter_code
_entity_poly.pdbx_strand_id
1 'polypeptide(L)' 'WKPRESIIPREKHLQTKAETFTIEWYKSLFRHFLARMRRKTKCYSKNVEMLKLSILLIMHHRNGTITILS' A
#
# COMPACT_ATOMS: atom_id res chain seq x y z
N TRP A 1 -5.54 -16.79 -15.63
CA TRP A 1 -5.57 -15.66 -14.69
C TRP A 1 -7.02 -15.45 -14.25
N LYS A 2 -7.41 -15.81 -13.01
CA LYS A 2 -8.79 -15.56 -12.54
C LYS A 2 -8.90 -14.09 -12.13
N PRO A 3 -9.74 -13.27 -12.78
CA PRO A 3 -9.91 -11.88 -12.44
C PRO A 3 -10.57 -11.80 -11.06
N ARG A 4 -10.36 -10.69 -10.36
CA ARG A 4 -10.66 -10.43 -8.94
C ARG A 4 -12.09 -10.78 -8.45
N GLU A 5 -12.98 -11.11 -9.37
CA GLU A 5 -14.37 -11.53 -9.17
C GLU A 5 -14.55 -12.78 -8.29
N SER A 6 -13.57 -13.68 -8.23
CA SER A 6 -13.68 -14.89 -7.40
C SER A 6 -13.32 -14.69 -5.92
N ILE A 7 -12.73 -13.53 -5.58
CA ILE A 7 -12.17 -13.26 -4.24
C ILE A 7 -13.00 -12.20 -3.50
N ILE A 8 -13.66 -11.32 -4.25
CA ILE A 8 -14.38 -10.16 -3.69
C ILE A 8 -15.88 -10.33 -4.02
N PRO A 9 -16.78 -10.30 -3.01
CA PRO A 9 -18.22 -10.35 -3.24
C PRO A 9 -18.67 -9.28 -4.23
N ARG A 10 -19.57 -9.66 -5.16
CA ARG A 10 -20.02 -8.82 -6.29
C ARG A 10 -20.60 -7.47 -5.84
N GLU A 11 -21.17 -7.42 -4.64
CA GLU A 11 -21.72 -6.23 -3.98
C GLU A 11 -20.68 -5.15 -3.64
N LYS A 12 -19.42 -5.55 -3.42
CA LYS A 12 -18.29 -4.64 -3.14
C LYS A 12 -17.48 -4.31 -4.39
N HIS A 13 -17.85 -4.86 -5.53
CA HIS A 13 -17.18 -4.67 -6.81
C HIS A 13 -17.67 -3.39 -7.48
N LEU A 14 -17.55 -2.26 -6.80
CA LEU A 14 -17.79 -0.95 -7.40
C LEU A 14 -16.56 -0.61 -8.26
N GLN A 15 -16.59 -0.97 -9.55
CA GLN A 15 -15.52 -0.62 -10.48
C GLN A 15 -15.64 0.85 -10.92
N THR A 16 -15.45 1.76 -9.99
CA THR A 16 -15.38 3.20 -10.28
C THR A 16 -13.94 3.56 -10.70
N LYS A 17 -13.79 4.34 -11.76
CA LYS A 17 -12.47 4.75 -12.30
C LYS A 17 -11.59 5.44 -11.25
N ALA A 18 -12.21 6.17 -10.32
CA ALA A 18 -11.55 6.86 -9.21
C ALA A 18 -10.86 5.90 -8.22
N GLU A 19 -11.48 4.77 -7.90
CA GLU A 19 -10.92 3.79 -6.95
C GLU A 19 -9.77 3.01 -7.57
N THR A 20 -9.87 2.72 -8.87
CA THR A 20 -8.79 2.04 -9.62
C THR A 20 -7.53 2.89 -9.66
N PHE A 21 -7.67 4.21 -9.90
CA PHE A 21 -6.55 5.15 -9.88
C PHE A 21 -5.83 5.17 -8.52
N THR A 22 -6.59 5.20 -7.43
CA THR A 22 -6.05 5.16 -6.06
C THR A 22 -5.28 3.87 -5.78
N ILE A 23 -5.84 2.71 -6.16
CA ILE A 23 -5.18 1.41 -5.98
C ILE A 23 -3.89 1.33 -6.81
N GLU A 24 -3.91 1.76 -8.07
CA GLU A 24 -2.73 1.74 -8.93
C GLU A 24 -1.61 2.64 -8.41
N TRP A 25 -1.98 3.83 -7.94
CA TRP A 25 -1.06 4.77 -7.34
C TRP A 25 -0.40 4.19 -6.08
N TYR A 26 -1.18 3.56 -5.19
CA TYR A 26 -0.65 2.85 -4.02
C TYR A 26 0.31 1.72 -4.43
N LYS A 27 -0.05 0.91 -5.43
CA LYS A 27 0.82 -0.18 -5.92
C LYS A 27 2.13 0.35 -6.49
N SER A 28 2.11 1.48 -7.20
CA SER A 28 3.33 2.12 -7.73
C SER A 28 4.24 2.60 -6.60
N LEU A 29 3.64 3.25 -5.59
CA LEU A 29 4.37 3.73 -4.43
C LEU A 29 5.04 2.61 -3.64
N PHE A 30 4.33 1.49 -3.42
CA PHE A 30 4.91 0.31 -2.78
C PHE A 30 6.11 -0.23 -3.52
N ARG A 31 6.01 -0.39 -4.85
CA ARG A 31 7.13 -0.85 -5.66
C ARG A 31 8.33 0.08 -5.54
N HIS A 32 8.09 1.40 -5.53
CA HIS A 32 9.15 2.38 -5.33
C HIS A 32 9.87 2.16 -4.00
N PHE A 33 9.16 2.13 -2.87
CA PHE A 33 9.77 1.96 -1.55
C PHE A 33 10.50 0.62 -1.39
N LEU A 34 9.87 -0.49 -1.81
CA LEU A 34 10.47 -1.82 -1.72
C LEU A 34 11.74 -1.92 -2.59
N ALA A 35 11.77 -1.28 -3.76
CA ALA A 35 12.99 -1.22 -4.58
C ALA A 35 14.13 -0.48 -3.85
N ARG A 36 13.82 0.58 -3.07
CA ARG A 36 14.85 1.29 -2.28
C ARG A 36 15.42 0.40 -1.18
N MET A 37 14.62 -0.47 -0.56
CA MET A 37 15.07 -1.41 0.49
C MET A 37 16.07 -2.46 -0.03
N ARG A 38 16.10 -2.72 -1.34
CA ARG A 38 17.10 -3.62 -1.97
C ARG A 38 18.49 -2.98 -2.05
N ARG A 39 18.60 -1.65 -2.04
CA ARG A 39 19.89 -0.96 -2.12
C ARG A 39 20.66 -1.10 -0.81
N LYS A 40 21.97 -1.38 -0.90
CA LYS A 40 22.87 -1.55 0.25
C LYS A 40 23.50 -0.23 0.75
N THR A 41 23.11 0.90 0.16
CA THR A 41 23.78 2.19 0.37
C THR A 41 23.52 2.83 1.73
N LYS A 42 22.51 2.37 2.47
CA LYS A 42 22.16 2.90 3.79
C LYS A 42 21.80 1.76 4.74
N CYS A 43 22.32 1.84 5.96
CA CYS A 43 22.10 0.86 7.01
C CYS A 43 20.70 1.07 7.61
N TYR A 44 19.69 0.47 6.99
CA TYR A 44 18.34 0.41 7.54
C TYR A 44 18.09 -0.98 8.13
N SER A 45 17.41 -1.02 9.27
CA SER A 45 16.86 -2.28 9.79
C SER A 45 15.84 -2.82 8.78
N LYS A 46 16.08 -4.03 8.27
CA LYS A 46 15.21 -4.73 7.30
C LYS A 46 14.21 -5.65 8.00
N ASN A 47 13.84 -5.32 9.25
CA ASN A 47 12.83 -6.09 9.96
C ASN A 47 11.50 -5.98 9.20
N VAL A 48 11.01 -7.13 8.74
CA VAL A 48 9.76 -7.24 7.98
C VAL A 48 8.57 -6.72 8.77
N GLU A 49 8.56 -6.92 10.09
CA GLU A 49 7.47 -6.48 10.95
C GLU A 49 7.42 -4.95 11.06
N MET A 50 8.57 -4.30 11.23
CA MET A 50 8.67 -2.84 11.20
C MET A 50 8.28 -2.26 9.85
N LEU A 51 8.57 -2.98 8.76
CA LEU A 51 8.15 -2.59 7.42
C LEU A 51 6.62 -2.66 7.26
N LYS A 52 5.98 -3.71 7.77
CA LYS A 52 4.51 -3.81 7.75
C LYS A 52 3.87 -2.70 8.59
N LEU A 53 4.37 -2.46 9.80
CA LEU A 53 3.86 -1.42 10.69
C LEU A 53 4.00 -0.03 10.08
N SER A 54 5.17 0.29 9.51
CA SER A 54 5.39 1.60 8.85
C SER A 54 4.49 1.80 7.61
N ILE A 55 4.26 0.74 6.83
CA ILE A 55 3.31 0.76 5.72
C ILE A 55 1.89 1.01 6.22
N LEU A 56 1.45 0.25 7.22
CA LEU A 56 0.11 0.34 7.79
C LEU A 56 -0.14 1.74 8.34
N LEU A 57 0.86 2.28 9.03
CA LEU A 57 0.87 3.63 9.58
C LEU A 57 0.69 4.70 8.48
N ILE A 58 1.45 4.62 7.37
CA ILE A 58 1.31 5.54 6.22
C ILE A 58 -0.10 5.45 5.59
N MET A 59 -0.66 4.24 5.50
CA MET A 59 -2.01 4.04 4.95
C MET A 59 -3.07 4.66 5.84
N HIS A 60 -2.98 4.44 7.15
CA HIS A 60 -3.90 5.03 8.10
C HIS A 60 -3.85 6.56 8.08
N HIS A 61 -2.67 7.13 7.92
CA HIS A 61 -2.52 8.58 7.79
C HIS A 61 -3.19 9.14 6.54
N ARG A 62 -2.97 8.50 5.39
CA ARG A 62 -3.57 8.93 4.12
C ARG A 62 -5.08 8.75 4.06
N ASN A 63 -5.59 7.75 4.76
CA ASN A 63 -7.02 7.55 4.93
C ASN A 63 -7.62 8.49 5.99
N GLY A 64 -6.82 9.40 6.60
CA GLY A 64 -7.28 10.34 7.62
C GLY A 64 -7.64 9.69 8.96
N THR A 65 -7.35 8.40 9.13
CA THR A 65 -7.69 7.65 10.35
C THR A 65 -6.71 7.90 11.50
N ILE A 66 -5.48 8.33 11.20
CA ILE A 66 -4.45 8.65 12.20
C ILE A 66 -3.72 9.93 11.77
N THR A 67 -3.60 10.90 12.67
CA THR A 67 -2.74 12.09 12.48
C THR A 67 -1.33 11.75 12.95
N ILE A 68 -0.36 11.71 12.02
CA ILE A 68 0.99 11.22 12.33
C ILE A 68 1.96 12.32 12.72
N LEU A 69 1.66 13.56 12.38
CA LEU A 69 2.18 14.81 12.94
C LEU A 69 1.35 15.91 12.27
N SER A 70 0.80 16.81 13.07
CA SER A 70 0.20 18.08 12.62
C SER A 70 1.28 19.05 12.17
#